data_AF-A0A4Z0HJD9-F1
#
_entry.id   AF-A0A4Z0HJD9-F1
#
_cell.length_a   1.000
_cell.length_b   1.000
_cell.length_c   1.000
_cell.angle_alpha   90.00
_cell.angle_beta   90.00
_cell.angle_gamma   90.00
#
_symmetry.space_group_name_H-M   'P 1'
#
loop_
_entity.id
_entity.type
_entity.pdbx_description
1 polymer ?
#
loop_
_entity_poly.entity_id
_entity_poly.type
_entity_poly.pdbx_seq_one_letter_code
_entity_poly.pdbx_strand_id
1 'polypeptide(L)' 'MAKDGKAELAVSAPQENATGATWSLPGTATGLTATGSVSMTPGSVHALAAKAGFGSLFGNDDAVGLYF' A
#
# COMPACT_ATOMS: atom_id res chain seq x y z
N MET A 1 7.62 -6.78 5.26
CA MET A 1 8.57 -7.38 4.30
C MET A 1 9.02 -8.71 4.84
N ALA A 2 8.97 -9.76 4.03
CA ALA A 2 9.54 -11.04 4.38
C ALA A 2 11.07 -10.90 4.54
N LYS A 3 11.66 -11.57 5.54
CA LYS A 3 13.12 -11.56 5.77
C LYS A 3 13.84 -12.63 4.94
N ASP A 4 13.38 -12.84 3.70
CA ASP A 4 13.83 -13.92 2.81
C ASP A 4 14.87 -13.47 1.77
N GLY A 5 15.25 -12.19 1.79
CA GLY A 5 16.24 -11.61 0.88
C GLY A 5 15.72 -11.35 -0.53
N LYS A 6 14.41 -11.41 -0.76
CA LYS A 6 13.78 -11.03 -2.03
C LYS A 6 13.20 -9.61 -1.95
N ALA A 7 13.18 -8.93 -3.10
CA ALA A 7 12.54 -7.62 -3.19
C ALA A 7 11.01 -7.77 -3.07
N GLU A 8 10.36 -6.72 -2.61
CA GLU A 8 8.90 -6.65 -2.43
C GLU A 8 8.35 -5.54 -3.33
N LEU A 9 7.15 -5.71 -3.88
CA LEU A 9 6.43 -4.62 -4.53
C LEU A 9 5.42 -4.03 -3.54
N ALA A 10 5.57 -2.74 -3.25
CA ALA A 10 4.59 -1.97 -2.49
C ALA A 10 3.70 -1.17 -3.45
N VAL A 11 2.38 -1.22 -3.23
CA VAL A 11 1.35 -0.58 -4.06
C VAL A 11 0.40 0.22 -3.18
N SER A 12 -0.06 1.38 -3.64
CA SER A 12 -1.20 2.10 -3.05
C SER A 12 -2.30 2.34 -4.06
N ALA A 13 -3.54 2.31 -3.58
CA ALA A 13 -4.71 2.83 -4.28
C ALA A 13 -5.54 3.66 -3.29
N PRO A 14 -5.22 4.95 -3.11
CA PRO A 14 -5.82 5.80 -2.06
C PRO A 14 -7.33 6.03 -2.19
N GLN A 15 -7.89 5.81 -3.39
CA GLN A 15 -9.32 5.93 -3.66
C GLN A 15 -10.06 4.59 -3.67
N GLU A 16 -9.36 3.46 -3.48
CA GLU A 16 -9.99 2.14 -3.48
C GLU A 16 -11.04 2.05 -2.36
N ASN A 17 -12.22 1.49 -2.67
CA ASN A 17 -13.29 1.27 -1.70
C ASN A 17 -13.66 2.54 -0.89
N ALA A 18 -13.52 3.72 -1.49
CA ALA A 18 -13.76 5.04 -0.91
C ALA A 18 -12.93 5.38 0.34
N THR A 19 -11.93 4.58 0.69
CA THR A 19 -11.16 4.70 1.95
C THR A 19 -9.66 4.53 1.74
N GLY A 20 -9.26 3.82 0.69
CA GLY A 20 -7.88 3.59 0.30
C GLY A 20 -7.30 2.29 0.85
N ALA A 21 -6.28 1.79 0.18
CA ALA A 21 -5.53 0.61 0.60
C ALA A 21 -4.08 0.67 0.12
N THR A 22 -3.24 -0.10 0.80
CA THR A 22 -1.88 -0.42 0.35
C THR A 22 -1.64 -1.92 0.44
N TRP A 23 -0.75 -2.43 -0.40
CA TRP A 23 -0.37 -3.84 -0.42
C TRP A 23 1.14 -4.01 -0.46
N SER A 24 1.62 -5.10 0.12
CA SER A 24 2.96 -5.65 -0.12
C SER A 24 2.81 -6.99 -0.82
N LEU A 25 3.43 -7.13 -1.99
CA LEU A 25 3.46 -8.37 -2.78
C LEU A 25 4.89 -8.94 -2.72
N PRO A 26 5.06 -10.18 -2.23
CA PRO A 26 6.37 -10.82 -2.15
C PRO A 26 7.00 -11.09 -3.52
N GLY A 27 8.31 -10.86 -3.61
CA GLY A 27 9.13 -11.36 -4.70
C GLY A 27 9.55 -12.81 -4.48
N THR A 28 9.78 -13.51 -5.57
CA THR A 28 10.35 -14.87 -5.61
C THR A 28 11.62 -14.87 -6.44
N ALA A 29 12.25 -16.03 -6.63
CA ALA A 29 13.38 -16.15 -7.53
C ALA A 29 13.04 -15.86 -9.01
N THR A 30 11.78 -16.00 -9.42
CA THR A 30 11.34 -15.88 -10.82
C THR A 30 10.40 -14.71 -11.09
N GLY A 31 10.12 -13.87 -10.09
CA GLY A 31 9.23 -12.72 -10.23
C GLY A 31 8.31 -12.53 -9.02
N LEU A 32 7.29 -11.69 -9.19
CA LEU A 32 6.33 -11.38 -8.14
C LEU A 32 5.33 -12.52 -7.92
N THR A 33 4.83 -12.69 -6.69
CA THR A 33 3.69 -13.55 -6.39
C THR A 33 2.63 -12.81 -5.58
N ALA A 34 1.36 -13.18 -5.79
CA ALA A 34 0.27 -12.73 -4.93
C ALA A 34 0.15 -13.58 -3.65
N THR A 35 0.70 -14.79 -3.63
CA THR A 35 0.65 -15.66 -2.45
C THR A 35 1.42 -15.04 -1.29
N GLY A 36 0.75 -14.91 -0.13
CA GLY A 36 1.34 -14.27 1.05
C GLY A 36 1.31 -12.75 1.03
N SER A 37 0.62 -12.12 0.07
CA SER A 37 0.43 -10.67 0.06
C SER A 37 -0.32 -10.20 1.30
N VAL A 38 0.05 -9.01 1.78
CA VAL A 38 -0.61 -8.35 2.90
C VAL A 38 -1.31 -7.10 2.39
N SER A 39 -2.59 -6.95 2.73
CA SER A 39 -3.37 -5.74 2.50
C SER A 39 -3.50 -4.93 3.78
N MET A 40 -3.24 -3.63 3.71
CA MET A 40 -3.46 -2.68 4.79
C MET A 40 -4.49 -1.65 4.35
N THR A 41 -5.51 -1.47 5.17
CA THR A 41 -6.61 -0.51 5.02
C THR A 41 -6.74 0.31 6.31
N PRO A 42 -7.57 1.36 6.36
CA PRO A 42 -7.87 2.04 7.62
C PRO A 42 -8.29 1.10 8.75
N GLY A 43 -9.03 0.04 8.43
CA GLY A 43 -9.46 -0.97 9.40
C GLY A 43 -8.30 -1.79 9.99
N SER A 44 -7.23 -2.01 9.22
CA SER A 44 -6.05 -2.77 9.65
C SER A 44 -5.27 -2.10 10.78
N VAL A 45 -5.44 -0.78 10.95
CA VAL A 45 -4.78 0.03 12.00
C VAL A 45 -5.77 0.66 12.98
N HIS A 46 -7.03 0.18 12.97
CA HIS A 46 -8.12 0.71 13.80
C HIS A 46 -8.37 2.23 13.63
N ALA A 47 -8.03 2.79 12.46
CA ALA A 47 -8.21 4.21 12.14
C ALA A 47 -9.36 4.39 11.15
N LEU A 48 -10.56 3.93 11.52
CA LEU A 48 -11.73 3.97 10.64
C LEU A 48 -12.16 5.42 10.37
N ALA A 49 -11.79 5.94 9.20
CA ALA A 49 -12.26 7.22 8.71
C ALA A 49 -12.82 7.05 7.29
N ALA A 50 -14.01 7.61 7.04
CA ALA A 50 -14.54 7.68 5.68
C ALA A 50 -13.66 8.62 4.85
N LYS A 51 -13.37 8.26 3.59
CA LYS A 51 -12.52 9.06 2.69
C LYS A 51 -11.12 9.33 3.25
N ALA A 52 -10.55 8.38 4.00
CA ALA A 52 -9.25 8.54 4.64
C ALA A 52 -8.08 8.76 3.66
N GLY A 53 -8.21 8.37 2.39
CA GLY A 53 -7.08 8.43 1.45
C GLY A 53 -5.93 7.52 1.92
N PHE A 54 -6.24 6.32 2.42
CA PHE A 54 -5.21 5.48 2.99
C PHE A 54 -4.19 5.09 1.92
N GLY A 55 -2.93 5.44 2.16
CA GLY A 55 -1.85 5.28 1.20
C GLY A 55 -1.58 6.49 0.31
N SER A 56 -2.29 7.61 0.44
CA SER A 56 -2.11 8.80 -0.41
C SER A 56 -0.68 9.34 -0.43
N LEU A 57 -0.03 9.42 0.73
CA LEU A 57 1.38 9.86 0.83
C LEU A 57 2.35 8.90 0.13
N PHE A 58 2.04 7.59 0.17
CA PHE A 58 2.86 6.58 -0.50
C PHE A 58 2.64 6.62 -2.02
N GLY A 59 1.40 6.80 -2.46
CA GLY A 59 1.03 6.90 -3.87
C GLY A 59 1.35 8.25 -4.51
N ASN A 60 1.72 9.24 -3.69
CA ASN A 60 1.86 10.64 -4.11
C ASN A 60 0.57 11.22 -4.72
N ASP A 61 -0.58 10.74 -4.23
CA ASP A 61 -1.93 11.20 -4.63
C ASP A 61 -2.40 12.37 -3.76
N ASP A 62 -1.86 12.49 -2.54
CA ASP A 62 -1.84 13.78 -1.87
C ASP A 62 -0.86 14.61 -2.68
N ALA A 63 -1.34 15.64 -3.38
CA ALA A 63 -0.48 16.65 -3.97
C ALA A 63 0.32 17.31 -2.84
N VAL A 64 1.38 16.65 -2.36
CA VAL A 64 2.42 17.26 -1.56
C VAL A 64 2.90 18.36 -2.47
N GLY A 65 2.61 19.61 -2.10
CA GLY A 65 3.05 20.78 -2.83
C GLY A 65 4.58 20.86 -2.76
N LEU A 66 5.26 20.02 -3.52
CA LEU A 66 6.69 20.11 -3.80
C LEU A 66 6.88 21.19 -4.87
N TYR A 67 6.35 22.38 -4.59
CA TYR A 67 6.81 23.61 -5.21
C TYR A 67 7.90 24.15 -4.30
N PHE A 68 9.15 23.80 -4.62
CA PHE A 68 10.34 24.53 -4.20
C PHE A 68 11.11 24.94 -5.45
#